data_AF-A0A1I0E738-F1
#
_entry.id   AF-A0A1I0E738-F1
#
_cell.length_a   1.000
_cell.length_b   1.000
_cell.length_c   1.000
_cell.angle_alpha   90.00
_cell.angle_beta   90.00
_cell.angle_gamma   90.00
#
_symmetry.space_group_name_H-M   'P 1'
#
loop_
_entity.id
_entity.type
_entity.pdbx_description
1 polymer ?
#
loop_
_entity_poly.entity_id
_entity_poly.type
_entity_poly.pdbx_seq_one_letter_code
_entity_poly.pdbx_strand_id
1 'polypeptide(L)'
;MDKVVELNREYWGRVHDMCEGTKVKPRECVRWKPLPNDKSFDYHPDFSEYVEDALDDIEFAVTVLEDRPVFVGDSLYCTETGQAIDWGILAEIADNFHLVASRWTWHKKQKRTFLLNGEELPCPVEKKTEFAFLFNNIIFYFDTFEDREKINHSFSHLLIEARDKP
;
A
#
# COMPACT_ATOMS: atom_id res chain seq x y z
N MET A 1 -39.71 -10.66 -23.24
CA MET A 1 -39.42 -9.25 -22.90
C MET A 1 -39.16 -9.26 -21.41
N ASP A 2 -37.91 -9.51 -21.06
CA ASP A 2 -37.53 -9.78 -19.68
C ASP A 2 -37.62 -8.48 -18.89
N LYS A 3 -38.42 -8.51 -17.82
CA LYS A 3 -38.48 -7.41 -16.87
C LYS A 3 -37.11 -7.32 -16.21
N VAL A 4 -36.35 -6.30 -16.57
CA VAL A 4 -35.21 -5.85 -15.78
C VAL A 4 -35.78 -5.48 -14.41
N VAL A 5 -35.53 -6.34 -13.42
CA VAL A 5 -35.84 -6.03 -12.03
C VAL A 5 -34.85 -4.97 -11.62
N GLU A 6 -35.30 -3.72 -11.58
CA GLU A 6 -34.54 -2.62 -11.02
C GLU A 6 -34.42 -2.87 -9.52
N LEU A 7 -33.27 -3.38 -9.07
CA LEU A 7 -32.98 -3.54 -7.65
C LEU A 7 -33.18 -2.17 -6.98
N ASN A 8 -33.99 -2.12 -5.92
CA ASN A 8 -34.24 -0.89 -5.19
C ASN A 8 -32.98 -0.52 -4.37
N ARG A 9 -32.07 0.22 -5.03
CA ARG A 9 -30.67 0.47 -4.62
C ARG A 9 -30.54 1.24 -3.30
N GLU A 10 -31.59 1.89 -2.81
CA GLU A 10 -31.53 2.65 -1.55
C GLU A 10 -31.76 1.79 -0.30
N TYR A 11 -32.42 0.64 -0.41
CA TYR A 11 -32.85 -0.14 0.76
C TYR A 11 -32.02 -1.41 1.04
N TRP A 12 -31.34 -1.97 0.03
CA TRP A 12 -30.74 -3.32 0.12
C TRP A 12 -29.23 -3.38 -0.08
N GLY A 13 -28.57 -2.25 -0.36
CA GLY A 13 -27.11 -2.21 -0.47
C GLY A 13 -26.60 -0.95 -1.14
N ARG A 14 -25.35 -0.56 -0.86
CA ARG A 14 -24.70 0.55 -1.57
C ARG A 14 -24.14 0.04 -2.89
N VAL A 15 -24.45 0.73 -3.98
CA VAL A 15 -23.82 0.45 -5.28
C VAL A 15 -22.59 1.34 -5.41
N HIS A 16 -21.44 0.70 -5.61
CA HIS A 16 -20.18 1.38 -5.90
C HIS A 16 -19.77 1.03 -7.34
N ASP A 17 -19.80 2.01 -8.24
CA ASP A 17 -19.37 1.84 -9.64
C ASP A 17 -17.83 1.79 -9.73
N MET A 18 -17.24 0.75 -9.14
CA MET A 18 -15.78 0.62 -8.95
C MET A 18 -14.99 0.57 -10.25
N CYS A 19 -15.56 -0.02 -11.31
CA CYS A 19 -14.87 -0.22 -12.58
C CYS A 19 -15.11 0.93 -13.57
N GLU A 20 -16.04 1.85 -13.29
CA GLU A 20 -16.37 2.93 -14.21
C GLU A 20 -15.15 3.84 -14.43
N GLY A 21 -14.80 4.08 -15.70
CA GLY A 21 -13.62 4.87 -16.07
C GLY A 21 -12.27 4.12 -15.94
N THR A 22 -12.27 2.83 -15.61
CA THR A 22 -11.06 1.99 -15.53
C THR A 22 -11.01 0.95 -16.65
N LYS A 23 -9.85 0.31 -16.86
CA LYS A 23 -9.73 -0.85 -17.78
C LYS A 23 -10.12 -2.18 -17.15
N VAL A 24 -10.42 -2.20 -15.86
CA VAL A 24 -10.71 -3.41 -15.09
C VAL A 24 -12.11 -3.89 -15.40
N LYS A 25 -12.26 -5.19 -15.68
CA LYS A 25 -13.58 -5.82 -15.84
C LYS A 25 -14.12 -6.19 -14.46
N PRO A 26 -15.44 -6.08 -14.20
CA PRO A 26 -16.02 -6.43 -12.91
C PRO A 26 -15.64 -7.81 -12.36
N ARG A 27 -15.45 -8.81 -13.24
CA ARG A 27 -15.03 -10.17 -12.85
C ARG A 27 -13.61 -10.24 -12.25
N GLU A 28 -12.75 -9.26 -12.52
CA GLU A 28 -11.39 -9.19 -11.98
C GLU A 28 -11.40 -8.64 -10.54
N CYS A 29 -12.51 -8.04 -10.09
CA CYS A 29 -12.70 -7.56 -8.73
C CYS A 29 -13.23 -8.63 -7.77
N VAL A 30 -13.28 -9.89 -8.19
CA VAL A 30 -13.68 -11.03 -7.36
C VAL A 30 -12.66 -12.14 -7.55
N ARG A 31 -12.14 -12.69 -6.45
CA ARG A 31 -11.20 -13.82 -6.46
C ARG A 31 -11.48 -14.78 -5.32
N TRP A 32 -10.90 -15.97 -5.39
CA TRP A 32 -10.80 -16.84 -4.23
C TRP A 32 -9.77 -16.29 -3.25
N LYS A 33 -10.01 -16.44 -1.95
CA LYS A 33 -8.97 -16.21 -0.92
C LYS A 33 -7.72 -16.99 -1.31
N PRO A 34 -6.52 -16.44 -1.05
CA PRO A 34 -5.28 -17.08 -1.44
C PRO A 34 -5.13 -18.45 -0.78
N LEU A 35 -5.42 -19.50 -1.55
CA LEU A 35 -5.01 -20.88 -1.30
C LEU A 35 -3.67 -21.12 -2.01
N PRO A 36 -2.85 -22.10 -1.60
CA PRO A 36 -1.52 -22.37 -2.18
C PRO A 36 -1.50 -22.59 -3.71
N ASN A 37 -2.66 -22.78 -4.34
CA ASN A 37 -2.84 -22.76 -5.78
C ASN A 37 -3.85 -21.65 -6.13
N ASP A 38 -3.31 -20.48 -6.48
CA ASP A 38 -4.01 -19.27 -6.86
C ASP A 38 -5.09 -19.57 -7.92
N LYS A 39 -6.36 -19.61 -7.51
CA LYS A 39 -7.49 -19.83 -8.43
C LYS A 39 -8.09 -18.47 -8.77
N SER A 40 -7.95 -18.07 -10.02
CA SER A 40 -8.86 -17.08 -10.61
C SER A 40 -10.13 -17.78 -11.09
N PHE A 41 -11.25 -17.07 -11.18
CA PHE A 41 -12.46 -17.65 -11.78
C PHE A 41 -12.27 -17.79 -13.30
N ASP A 42 -12.38 -19.01 -13.82
CA ASP A 42 -12.33 -19.28 -15.28
C ASP A 42 -13.54 -18.70 -16.04
N TYR A 43 -14.64 -18.48 -15.32
CA TYR A 43 -15.91 -17.97 -15.84
C TYR A 43 -16.45 -16.83 -14.96
N HIS A 44 -17.57 -16.22 -15.34
CA HIS A 44 -18.24 -15.27 -14.44
C HIS A 44 -18.57 -15.98 -13.11
N PRO A 45 -18.19 -15.40 -11.96
CA PRO A 45 -18.50 -16.00 -10.67
C PRO A 45 -20.03 -16.08 -10.54
N ASP A 46 -20.52 -17.30 -10.38
CA ASP A 46 -21.93 -17.59 -10.14
C ASP A 46 -22.08 -17.92 -8.65
N PHE A 47 -22.75 -17.02 -7.92
CA PHE A 47 -22.94 -17.17 -6.48
C PHE A 47 -24.21 -17.94 -6.11
N SER A 48 -24.99 -18.42 -7.09
CA SER A 48 -26.29 -19.05 -6.85
C SER A 48 -26.19 -20.46 -6.26
N GLU A 49 -25.06 -21.13 -6.44
CA GLU A 49 -24.85 -22.52 -5.99
C GLU A 49 -23.99 -22.64 -4.72
N TYR A 50 -23.52 -21.52 -4.14
CA TYR A 50 -22.68 -21.56 -2.94
C TYR A 50 -23.51 -21.74 -1.67
N VAL A 51 -23.16 -22.77 -0.91
CA VAL A 51 -23.58 -22.95 0.49
C VAL A 51 -22.88 -21.87 1.34
N GLU A 52 -23.47 -21.43 2.45
CA GLU A 52 -22.95 -20.32 3.29
C GLU A 52 -21.43 -20.38 3.53
N ASP A 53 -20.87 -21.59 3.72
CA ASP A 53 -19.44 -21.83 3.95
C ASP A 53 -18.53 -21.45 2.78
N ALA A 54 -19.03 -21.45 1.53
CA ALA A 54 -18.23 -21.12 0.35
C ALA A 54 -18.10 -19.60 0.11
N LEU A 55 -18.94 -18.77 0.76
CA LEU A 55 -18.81 -17.32 0.71
C LEU A 55 -17.59 -16.83 1.50
N ASP A 56 -17.18 -17.57 2.54
CA ASP A 56 -15.99 -17.26 3.32
C ASP A 56 -14.70 -17.44 2.52
N ASP A 57 -14.72 -18.17 1.41
CA ASP A 57 -13.57 -18.39 0.54
C ASP A 57 -13.45 -17.35 -0.59
N ILE A 58 -14.36 -16.38 -0.66
CA ILE A 58 -14.41 -15.38 -1.73
C ILE A 58 -13.97 -14.01 -1.19
N GLU A 59 -13.12 -13.34 -1.96
CA GLU A 59 -12.69 -11.97 -1.72
C GLU A 59 -13.21 -11.04 -2.82
N PHE A 60 -13.70 -9.87 -2.38
CA PHE A 60 -14.05 -8.76 -3.25
C PHE A 60 -12.98 -7.68 -3.16
N ALA A 61 -12.65 -7.06 -4.29
CA ALA A 61 -11.78 -5.90 -4.30
C ALA A 61 -12.45 -4.74 -3.55
N VAL A 62 -11.65 -3.95 -2.85
CA VAL A 62 -12.09 -2.76 -2.09
C VAL A 62 -12.13 -1.53 -3.00
N THR A 63 -11.25 -1.46 -3.99
CA THR A 63 -11.21 -0.40 -5.00
C THR A 63 -10.43 -0.86 -6.25
N VAL A 64 -10.39 -0.01 -7.28
CA VAL A 64 -9.44 -0.12 -8.40
C VAL A 64 -8.40 0.98 -8.27
N LEU A 65 -7.13 0.61 -8.33
CA LEU A 65 -5.99 1.52 -8.25
C LEU A 65 -5.03 1.23 -9.41
N GLU A 66 -4.69 2.25 -10.19
CA GLU A 66 -3.76 2.15 -11.32
C GLU A 66 -4.16 1.04 -12.32
N ASP A 67 -5.45 0.97 -12.67
CA ASP A 67 -6.05 -0.08 -13.52
C ASP A 67 -5.90 -1.51 -12.94
N ARG A 68 -5.80 -1.67 -11.62
CA ARG A 68 -5.69 -2.96 -10.95
C ARG A 68 -6.63 -3.06 -9.74
N PRO A 69 -7.38 -4.17 -9.57
CA PRO A 69 -8.18 -4.39 -8.37
C PRO A 69 -7.28 -4.47 -7.12
N VAL A 70 -7.72 -3.84 -6.04
CA VAL A 70 -7.06 -3.86 -4.73
C VAL A 70 -7.86 -4.74 -3.78
N PHE A 71 -7.20 -5.70 -3.15
CA PHE A 71 -7.75 -6.60 -2.14
C PHE A 71 -7.11 -6.35 -0.78
N VAL A 72 -7.81 -6.75 0.29
CA VAL A 72 -7.27 -6.70 1.65
C VAL A 72 -6.00 -7.55 1.72
N GLY A 73 -4.94 -6.99 2.31
CA GLY A 73 -3.63 -7.63 2.40
C GLY A 73 -2.65 -7.25 1.30
N ASP A 74 -3.11 -6.59 0.22
CA ASP A 74 -2.21 -6.15 -0.86
C ASP A 74 -1.19 -5.11 -0.39
N SER A 75 0.04 -5.20 -0.89
CA SER A 75 1.11 -4.26 -0.52
C SER A 75 0.99 -2.94 -1.28
N LEU A 76 0.28 -1.98 -0.69
CA LEU A 76 0.17 -0.61 -1.18
C LEU A 76 1.05 0.35 -0.38
N TYR A 77 1.42 1.46 -1.00
CA TYR A 77 2.28 2.48 -0.41
C TYR A 77 1.66 3.86 -0.50
N CYS A 78 1.78 4.64 0.57
CA CYS A 78 1.34 6.02 0.56
C CYS A 78 2.22 6.83 -0.42
N THR A 79 1.61 7.57 -1.34
CA THR A 79 2.33 8.33 -2.37
C THR A 79 3.19 9.45 -1.76
N GLU A 80 2.73 10.05 -0.66
CA GLU A 80 3.44 11.10 0.05
C GLU A 80 4.61 10.55 0.87
N THR A 81 4.34 9.57 1.74
CA THR A 81 5.31 9.08 2.74
C THR A 81 6.11 7.87 2.29
N GLY A 82 5.65 7.13 1.29
CA GLY A 82 6.22 5.84 0.87
C GLY A 82 5.99 4.69 1.87
N GLN A 83 5.27 4.93 2.97
CA GLN A 83 5.00 3.91 3.97
C GLN A 83 3.99 2.89 3.43
N ALA A 84 4.20 1.63 3.81
CA ALA A 84 3.27 0.56 3.48
C ALA A 84 1.93 0.79 4.20
N ILE A 85 0.87 0.38 3.53
CA ILE A 85 -0.47 0.33 4.08
C ILE A 85 -0.52 -0.63 5.28
N ASP A 86 -1.20 -0.22 6.34
CA ASP A 86 -1.57 -1.10 7.45
C ASP A 86 -3.06 -1.42 7.34
N TRP A 87 -3.36 -2.64 6.87
CA TRP A 87 -4.72 -3.12 6.70
C TRP A 87 -5.47 -3.30 8.02
N GLY A 88 -4.76 -3.50 9.14
CA GLY A 88 -5.38 -3.66 10.47
C GLY A 88 -6.01 -2.35 10.96
N ILE A 89 -5.39 -1.21 10.65
CA ILE A 89 -5.93 0.12 10.97
C ILE A 89 -7.03 0.52 9.95
N LEU A 90 -6.87 0.10 8.70
CA LEU A 90 -7.82 0.43 7.63
C LEU A 90 -9.11 -0.37 7.64
N ALA A 91 -9.18 -1.51 8.33
CA ALA A 91 -10.42 -2.24 8.52
C ALA A 91 -11.52 -1.37 9.17
N GLU A 92 -11.14 -0.37 9.97
CA GLU A 92 -12.06 0.62 10.55
C GLU A 92 -12.51 1.70 9.54
N ILE A 93 -11.83 1.82 8.39
CA ILE A 93 -12.03 2.86 7.37
C ILE A 93 -12.40 2.23 6.00
N ALA A 94 -12.59 0.91 5.92
CA ALA A 94 -12.83 0.18 4.66
C ALA A 94 -13.99 0.76 3.85
N ASP A 95 -15.05 1.21 4.53
CA ASP A 95 -16.20 1.90 3.94
C ASP A 95 -15.81 3.16 3.13
N ASN A 96 -14.69 3.78 3.45
CA ASN A 96 -14.19 5.02 2.84
C ASN A 96 -12.88 4.83 2.05
N PHE A 97 -12.39 3.59 1.86
CA PHE A 97 -11.11 3.37 1.20
C PHE A 97 -11.08 3.93 -0.24
N HIS A 98 -12.21 3.83 -0.95
CA HIS A 98 -12.39 4.41 -2.27
C HIS A 98 -12.17 5.95 -2.29
N LEU A 99 -12.47 6.66 -1.19
CA LEU A 99 -12.27 8.11 -1.06
C LEU A 99 -10.81 8.51 -0.87
N VAL A 100 -9.95 7.57 -0.47
CA VAL A 100 -8.52 7.79 -0.22
C VAL A 100 -7.61 7.06 -1.20
N ALA A 101 -8.17 6.36 -2.20
CA ALA A 101 -7.41 5.60 -3.19
C ALA A 101 -6.32 6.43 -3.89
N SER A 102 -6.55 7.73 -4.11
CA SER A 102 -5.58 8.66 -4.71
C SER A 102 -4.30 8.87 -3.90
N ARG A 103 -4.30 8.48 -2.62
CA ARG A 103 -3.12 8.56 -1.73
C ARG A 103 -2.25 7.32 -1.76
N TRP A 104 -2.67 6.28 -2.48
CA TRP A 104 -2.00 4.99 -2.49
C TRP A 104 -1.47 4.67 -3.88
N THR A 105 -0.44 3.82 -3.95
CA THR A 105 0.14 3.31 -5.18
C THR A 105 0.65 1.89 -4.96
N TRP A 106 0.74 1.11 -6.03
CA TRP A 106 1.45 -0.18 -6.01
C TRP A 106 2.97 0.00 -5.95
N HIS A 107 3.45 1.21 -6.24
CA HIS A 107 4.86 1.49 -6.38
C HIS A 107 5.46 1.99 -5.07
N LYS A 108 6.29 1.14 -4.45
CA LYS A 108 7.10 1.57 -3.32
C LYS A 108 7.98 2.74 -3.74
N LYS A 109 7.84 3.87 -3.05
CA LYS A 109 8.72 5.02 -3.23
C LYS A 109 10.16 4.57 -3.00
N GLN A 110 11.00 4.69 -4.02
CA GLN A 110 12.40 4.30 -3.88
C GLN A 110 13.07 5.23 -2.86
N LYS A 111 13.72 4.63 -1.86
CA LYS A 111 14.53 5.39 -0.92
C LYS A 111 15.68 6.01 -1.70
N ARG A 112 15.86 7.33 -1.57
CA ARG A 112 17.01 8.02 -2.13
C ARG A 112 18.23 7.72 -1.27
N THR A 113 19.36 7.49 -1.91
CA THR A 113 20.64 7.24 -1.26
C THR A 113 21.72 8.16 -1.83
N PHE A 114 22.82 8.31 -1.11
CA PHE A 114 24.02 8.99 -1.57
C PHE A 114 25.26 8.21 -1.15
N LEU A 115 26.35 8.33 -1.90
CA LEU A 115 27.62 7.68 -1.60
C LEU A 115 28.48 8.56 -0.70
N LEU A 116 29.02 7.99 0.37
CA LEU A 116 30.03 8.60 1.24
C LEU A 116 31.12 7.56 1.53
N ASN A 117 32.36 7.83 1.13
CA ASN A 117 33.49 6.91 1.30
C ASN A 117 33.24 5.47 0.79
N GLY A 118 32.45 5.32 -0.29
CA GLY A 118 32.12 4.01 -0.85
C GLY A 118 30.97 3.28 -0.15
N GLU A 119 30.43 3.84 0.92
CA GLU A 119 29.20 3.37 1.57
C GLU A 119 27.98 4.10 1.01
N GLU A 120 26.91 3.35 0.73
CA GLU A 120 25.64 3.89 0.28
C GLU A 120 24.74 4.22 1.49
N LEU A 121 24.47 5.50 1.69
CA LEU A 121 23.76 6.04 2.86
C LEU A 121 22.39 6.59 2.50
N PRO A 122 21.40 6.52 3.41
CA PRO A 122 20.07 7.04 3.16
C PRO A 122 20.07 8.58 3.08
N CYS A 123 19.36 9.15 2.12
CA CYS A 123 19.15 10.59 2.06
C CYS A 123 18.13 11.04 3.13
N PRO A 124 18.29 12.26 3.68
CA PRO A 124 17.28 12.85 4.53
C PRO A 124 15.99 13.19 3.75
N VAL A 125 14.89 13.29 4.49
CA VAL A 125 13.56 13.65 4.00
C VAL A 125 13.21 15.09 4.38
N GLU A 126 12.33 15.71 3.59
CA GLU A 126 11.88 17.10 3.83
C GLU A 126 10.90 17.20 5.00
N LYS A 127 10.09 16.16 5.20
CA LYS A 127 9.11 16.13 6.29
C LYS A 127 9.82 16.01 7.64
N LYS A 128 9.30 16.71 8.64
CA LYS A 128 9.79 16.58 10.01
C LYS A 128 9.35 15.23 10.57
N THR A 129 10.30 14.45 11.06
CA THR A 129 10.07 13.17 11.74
C THR A 129 10.71 13.19 13.12
N GLU A 130 10.42 12.17 13.94
CA GLU A 130 11.10 11.99 15.22
C GLU A 130 12.58 11.55 15.06
N PHE A 131 12.93 10.99 13.89
CA PHE A 131 14.28 10.52 13.59
C PHE A 131 15.14 11.66 13.02
N ALA A 132 15.59 12.52 13.92
CA ALA A 132 16.44 13.66 13.59
C ALA A 132 17.94 13.37 13.78
N PHE A 133 18.75 13.98 12.91
CA PHE A 133 20.21 14.07 12.98
C PHE A 133 20.61 15.56 12.95
N LEU A 134 21.30 16.03 13.98
CA LEU A 134 21.78 17.40 14.07
C LEU A 134 23.23 17.47 13.61
N PHE A 135 23.48 18.24 12.55
CA PHE A 135 24.83 18.46 12.03
C PHE A 135 25.04 19.93 11.70
N ASN A 136 26.05 20.55 12.31
CA ASN A 136 26.38 21.96 12.12
C ASN A 136 25.17 22.91 12.28
N ASN A 137 24.40 22.75 13.36
CA ASN A 137 23.15 23.49 13.64
C ASN A 137 22.02 23.31 12.60
N ILE A 138 22.15 22.38 11.66
CA ILE A 138 21.10 22.01 10.71
C ILE A 138 20.52 20.66 11.14
N ILE A 139 19.19 20.58 11.19
CA ILE A 139 18.48 19.34 11.51
C ILE A 139 18.07 18.65 10.22
N PHE A 140 18.51 17.40 10.07
CA PHE A 140 18.12 16.50 8.99
C PHE A 140 17.20 15.42 9.54
N TYR A 141 16.11 15.12 8.83
CA TYR A 141 15.11 14.14 9.25
C TYR A 141 15.18 12.88 8.39
N PHE A 142 14.82 11.73 8.97
CA PHE A 142 14.81 10.43 8.29
C PHE A 142 13.47 9.71 8.50
N ASP A 143 13.11 8.81 7.59
CA ASP A 143 11.86 8.05 7.68
C ASP A 143 11.87 6.99 8.77
N THR A 144 13.04 6.44 9.10
CA THR A 144 13.17 5.37 10.10
C THR A 144 14.36 5.61 11.03
N PHE A 145 14.31 4.99 12.21
CA PHE A 145 15.41 4.99 13.18
C PHE A 145 16.69 4.40 12.58
N GLU A 146 16.58 3.30 11.84
CA GLU A 146 17.72 2.61 11.22
C GLU A 146 18.43 3.50 10.20
N ASP A 147 17.68 4.26 9.39
CA ASP A 147 18.27 5.17 8.41
C ASP A 147 19.08 6.26 9.10
N ARG A 148 18.54 6.84 10.18
CA ARG A 148 19.22 7.84 11.01
C ARG A 148 20.46 7.27 11.72
N GLU A 149 20.38 6.04 12.22
CA GLU A 149 21.51 5.37 12.87
C GLU A 149 22.63 5.01 11.90
N LYS A 150 22.31 4.62 10.65
CA LYS A 150 23.34 4.42 9.62
C LYS A 150 24.17 5.68 9.38
N ILE A 151 23.52 6.84 9.34
CA ILE A 151 24.21 8.13 9.21
C ILE A 151 25.09 8.39 10.44
N ASN A 152 24.54 8.25 11.66
CA ASN A 152 25.31 8.43 12.90
C ASN A 152 26.56 7.55 12.94
N HIS A 153 26.40 6.26 12.62
CA HIS A 153 27.49 5.30 12.63
C HIS A 153 28.56 5.66 11.61
N SER A 154 28.16 6.01 10.38
CA SER A 154 29.09 6.39 9.32
C SER A 154 29.90 7.63 9.69
N PHE A 155 29.25 8.69 10.17
CA PHE A 155 29.95 9.90 10.62
C PHE A 155 30.87 9.61 11.82
N SER A 156 30.44 8.81 12.79
CA SER A 156 31.27 8.43 13.94
C SER A 156 32.51 7.66 13.48
N HIS A 157 32.33 6.70 12.58
CA HIS A 157 33.41 5.91 12.01
C HIS A 157 34.42 6.82 11.29
N LEU A 158 33.96 7.74 10.44
CA LEU A 158 34.82 8.70 9.73
C LEU A 158 35.68 9.54 10.69
N LEU A 159 35.08 10.04 11.77
CA LEU A 159 35.79 10.87 12.75
C LEU A 159 36.77 10.05 13.59
N ILE A 160 36.43 8.81 13.94
CA ILE A 160 37.32 7.89 14.65
C ILE A 160 38.51 7.53 13.76
N GLU A 161 38.27 7.15 12.51
CA GLU A 161 39.33 6.86 11.54
C GLU A 161 40.24 8.06 11.32
N ALA A 162 39.68 9.27 11.19
CA ALA A 162 40.48 10.49 11.02
C ALA A 162 41.31 10.82 12.26
N ARG A 163 40.77 10.58 13.47
CA ARG A 163 41.47 10.78 14.75
C ARG A 163 42.62 9.79 14.93
N ASP A 164 42.39 8.53 14.57
CA ASP A 164 43.32 7.42 14.79
C ASP A 164 44.29 7.22 13.63
N LYS A 165 44.19 8.05 12.59
CA LYS A 165 45.09 8.02 11.44
C LYS A 165 46.51 8.44 11.87
N PRO A 166 47.54 7.63 11.56
CA PRO A 166 48.94 7.94 11.90
C PRO A 166 49.52 9.12 11.12
#